data_AF-A0A532ATV1-F1
#
_entry.id   AF-A0A532ATV1-F1
#
_cell.length_a   1.000
_cell.length_b   1.000
_cell.length_c   1.000
_cell.angle_alpha   90.00
_cell.angle_beta   90.00
_cell.angle_gamma   90.00
#
_symmetry.space_group_name_H-M   'P 1'
#
loop_
_entity.id
_entity.type
_entity.pdbx_description
1 polymer ?
#
loop_
_entity_poly.entity_id
_entity_poly.type
_entity_poly.pdbx_seq_one_letter_code
_entity_poly.pdbx_strand_id
1 'polypeptide(L)'
;MCGACVAACTVYEVSKGFAGPAALAKADRFLSDPREAPSATRARLSALQREDGIWDCTRCNFCVEVCPKDVKPMEAIIRLRRASLERGLTTTGGARHILGFADLVEQQGRLNEAIMPLKVVGFAPRAVWRILPLGLKMFFKGKVPNPLGHAIPGLSHLQALIRRVRRATPSV
;
A
#
# COMPACT_ATOMS: atom_id res chain seq x y z
N MET A 1 3.60 4.93 26.92
CA MET A 1 3.59 5.38 25.51
C MET A 1 4.28 6.73 25.46
N CYS A 2 5.50 6.86 24.90
CA CYS A 2 6.28 8.11 24.98
C CYS A 2 6.01 9.12 23.84
N GLY A 3 5.37 8.71 22.74
CA GLY A 3 4.95 9.62 21.67
C GLY A 3 6.04 10.10 20.70
N ALA A 4 7.32 9.79 20.94
CA ALA A 4 8.44 10.24 20.09
C ALA A 4 8.24 9.95 18.59
N CYS A 5 7.75 8.75 18.26
CA CYS A 5 7.48 8.35 16.88
C CYS A 5 6.34 9.14 16.22
N VAL A 6 5.36 9.60 17.00
CA VAL A 6 4.25 10.43 16.50
C VAL A 6 4.74 11.85 16.25
N ALA A 7 5.52 12.40 17.17
CA ALA A 7 6.11 13.73 17.03
C ALA A 7 7.04 13.85 15.81
N ALA A 8 7.80 12.80 15.49
CA ALA A 8 8.68 12.78 14.32
C ALA A 8 7.97 12.43 13.00
N CYS A 9 6.67 12.12 13.01
CA CYS A 9 5.96 11.65 11.82
C CYS A 9 5.49 12.81 10.94
N THR A 10 6.09 12.98 9.77
CA THR A 10 5.72 14.02 8.79
C THR A 10 4.29 13.88 8.27
N VAL A 11 3.76 12.64 8.20
CA VAL A 11 2.36 12.41 7.81
C VAL A 11 1.40 12.92 8.88
N TYR A 12 1.73 12.72 10.15
CA TYR A 12 0.90 13.15 11.26
C TYR A 12 0.83 14.68 11.36
N GLU A 13 1.89 15.38 10.93
CA GLU A 13 1.92 16.84 10.83
C GLU A 13 0.96 17.37 9.75
N VAL A 14 0.90 16.70 8.59
CA VAL A 14 0.06 17.12 7.45
C VAL A 14 -1.38 16.63 7.55
N SER A 15 -1.59 15.35 7.90
CA SER A 15 -2.92 14.78 8.16
C SER A 15 -3.09 14.51 9.65
N LYS A 16 -3.75 15.46 10.35
CA LYS A 16 -4.08 15.32 11.77
C LYS A 16 -5.07 14.18 12.06
N GLY A 17 -5.77 13.68 11.05
CA GLY A 17 -6.65 12.52 11.18
C GLY A 17 -5.89 11.21 11.27
N PHE A 18 -4.67 11.14 10.72
CA PHE A 18 -3.86 9.93 10.64
C PHE A 18 -3.69 9.27 12.01
N ALA A 19 -3.99 7.97 12.12
CA ALA A 19 -3.92 7.24 13.39
C ALA A 19 -2.54 7.31 14.07
N GLY A 20 -1.47 7.49 13.29
CA GLY A 20 -0.11 7.66 13.77
C GLY A 20 0.64 6.34 14.04
N PRO A 21 1.98 6.38 14.03
CA PRO A 21 2.80 5.17 14.12
C PRO A 21 2.64 4.40 15.43
N ALA A 22 2.45 5.10 16.57
CA ALA A 22 2.27 4.45 17.86
C ALA A 22 0.99 3.61 17.94
N ALA A 23 -0.13 4.15 17.44
CA ALA A 23 -1.42 3.46 17.45
C ALA A 23 -1.41 2.26 16.51
N LEU A 24 -0.83 2.41 15.32
CA LEU A 24 -0.71 1.33 14.34
C LEU A 24 0.24 0.22 14.82
N ALA A 25 1.37 0.56 15.45
CA ALA A 25 2.24 -0.45 16.07
C ALA A 25 1.51 -1.23 17.18
N LYS A 26 0.65 -0.56 17.96
CA LYS A 26 -0.21 -1.25 18.95
C LYS A 26 -1.24 -2.16 18.28
N ALA A 27 -1.82 -1.76 17.14
CA ALA A 27 -2.76 -2.59 16.40
C ALA A 27 -2.08 -3.86 15.85
N ASP A 28 -0.86 -3.76 15.36
CA ASP A 28 -0.04 -4.91 14.92
C ASP A 28 0.26 -5.90 16.05
N ARG A 29 0.43 -5.40 17.29
CA ARG A 29 0.56 -6.25 18.49
C ARG A 29 -0.65 -7.17 18.65
N PHE A 30 -1.88 -6.66 18.47
CA PHE A 30 -3.10 -7.48 18.57
C PHE A 30 -3.24 -8.44 17.39
N LEU A 31 -2.83 -8.02 16.19
CA LEU A 31 -2.79 -8.90 15.02
C LEU A 31 -1.86 -10.11 15.24
N SER A 32 -0.74 -9.89 15.93
CA SER A 32 0.27 -10.92 16.23
C SER A 32 -0.03 -11.72 17.51
N ASP A 33 -1.06 -11.36 18.27
CA ASP A 33 -1.40 -12.01 19.54
C ASP A 33 -2.26 -13.27 19.26
N PRO A 34 -1.79 -14.48 19.59
CA PRO A 34 -2.52 -15.72 19.30
C PRO A 34 -3.83 -15.84 20.08
N ARG A 35 -4.03 -15.01 21.12
CA ARG A 35 -5.26 -14.97 21.91
C ARG A 35 -6.38 -14.19 21.24
N GLU A 36 -6.07 -13.40 20.20
CA GLU A 36 -7.06 -12.60 19.49
C GLU A 36 -7.91 -13.49 18.58
N ALA A 37 -9.24 -13.43 18.75
CA ALA A 37 -10.16 -14.18 17.89
C ALA A 37 -10.05 -13.74 16.41
N PRO A 38 -10.16 -14.67 15.43
CA PRO A 38 -10.07 -14.32 14.01
C PRO A 38 -11.07 -13.22 13.56
N SER A 39 -12.28 -13.22 14.15
CA SER A 39 -13.31 -12.20 13.90
C SER A 39 -12.88 -10.81 14.38
N ALA A 40 -12.26 -10.72 15.57
CA ALA A 40 -11.75 -9.48 16.14
C ALA A 40 -10.57 -8.92 15.31
N THR A 41 -9.66 -9.81 14.89
CA THR A 41 -8.57 -9.46 13.96
C THR A 41 -9.10 -8.87 12.66
N ARG A 42 -10.10 -9.52 12.03
CA ARG A 42 -10.70 -9.01 10.80
C ARG A 42 -11.39 -7.66 11.02
N ALA A 43 -12.15 -7.51 12.11
CA ALA A 43 -12.80 -6.24 12.45
C ALA A 43 -11.79 -5.10 12.63
N ARG A 44 -10.65 -5.37 13.28
CA ARG A 44 -9.56 -4.41 13.47
C ARG A 44 -8.91 -4.00 12.16
N LEU A 45 -8.60 -4.96 11.28
CA LEU A 45 -8.03 -4.66 9.98
C LEU A 45 -9.01 -3.89 9.08
N SER A 46 -10.30 -4.23 9.10
CA SER A 46 -11.35 -3.49 8.39
C SER A 46 -11.47 -2.06 8.91
N ALA A 47 -11.40 -1.85 10.22
CA ALA A 47 -11.37 -0.52 10.82
C ALA A 47 -10.17 0.30 10.32
N LEU A 48 -9.03 -0.32 10.06
CA LEU A 48 -7.83 0.36 9.57
C LEU A 48 -7.86 0.68 8.06
N GLN A 49 -8.90 0.28 7.32
CA GLN A 49 -9.06 0.56 5.89
C GLN A 49 -9.63 1.96 5.58
N ARG A 50 -10.12 2.68 6.60
CA ARG A 50 -10.68 4.03 6.45
C ARG A 50 -9.63 5.05 5.99
N GLU A 51 -10.10 6.21 5.55
CA GLU A 51 -9.27 7.42 5.43
C GLU A 51 -8.56 7.65 6.77
N ASP A 52 -7.28 8.05 6.75
CA ASP A 52 -6.42 8.19 7.93
C ASP A 52 -5.94 6.87 8.57
N GLY A 53 -6.13 5.75 7.85
CA GLY A 53 -5.76 4.40 8.27
C GLY A 53 -4.32 3.99 7.92
N ILE A 54 -4.11 2.68 7.72
CA ILE A 54 -2.78 2.11 7.47
C ILE A 54 -2.14 2.57 6.16
N TRP A 55 -2.93 3.06 5.20
CA TRP A 55 -2.48 3.39 3.84
C TRP A 55 -1.82 4.76 3.73
N ASP A 56 -2.04 5.65 4.69
CA ASP A 56 -1.54 7.03 4.62
C ASP A 56 -0.08 7.18 5.07
N CYS A 57 0.48 6.15 5.70
CA CYS A 57 1.91 6.12 6.00
C CYS A 57 2.75 6.17 4.70
N THR A 58 3.57 7.20 4.56
CA THR A 58 4.46 7.43 3.40
C THR A 58 5.77 6.65 3.50
N ARG A 59 6.03 5.95 4.62
CA ARG A 59 7.24 5.15 4.87
C ARG A 59 8.54 5.98 4.90
N CYS A 60 8.52 7.15 5.55
CA CYS A 60 9.69 8.01 5.73
C CYS A 60 10.70 7.54 6.80
N ASN A 61 10.44 6.41 7.47
CA ASN A 61 11.32 5.77 8.47
C ASN A 61 11.62 6.53 9.79
N PHE A 62 11.37 7.83 9.91
CA PHE A 62 11.71 8.59 11.13
C PHE A 62 11.15 8.00 12.44
N CYS A 63 9.95 7.40 12.39
CA CYS A 63 9.34 6.76 13.55
C CYS A 63 10.15 5.58 14.12
N VAL A 64 11.01 4.95 13.32
CA VAL A 64 11.94 3.89 13.73
C VAL A 64 13.18 4.52 14.36
N GLU A 65 13.77 5.49 13.68
CA GLU A 65 15.03 6.16 14.09
C GLU A 65 14.93 6.84 15.46
N VAL A 66 13.81 7.51 15.74
CA VAL A 66 13.62 8.22 17.01
C VAL A 66 13.15 7.31 18.15
N CYS A 67 12.90 6.02 17.90
CA CYS A 67 12.28 5.15 18.91
C CYS A 67 13.31 4.72 19.96
N PRO A 68 13.20 5.16 21.23
CA PRO A 68 14.18 4.80 22.28
C PRO A 68 14.06 3.34 22.73
N LYS A 69 13.07 2.60 22.21
CA LYS A 69 12.75 1.21 22.59
C LYS A 69 12.83 0.24 21.42
N ASP A 70 13.31 0.68 20.26
CA ASP A 70 13.44 -0.14 19.05
C ASP A 70 12.16 -0.91 18.65
N VAL A 71 10.98 -0.29 18.83
CA VAL A 71 9.67 -0.91 18.56
C VAL A 71 9.43 -1.15 17.07
N LYS A 72 10.15 -0.43 16.19
CA LYS A 72 10.03 -0.52 14.73
C LYS A 72 8.60 -0.31 14.20
N PRO A 73 7.99 0.88 14.42
CA PRO A 73 6.58 1.11 14.06
C PRO A 73 6.28 1.02 12.57
N MET A 74 7.23 1.41 11.71
CA MET A 74 7.04 1.35 10.25
C MET A 74 6.85 -0.10 9.78
N GLU A 75 7.68 -1.02 10.27
CA GLU A 75 7.62 -2.44 9.95
C GLU A 75 6.30 -3.05 10.42
N ALA A 76 5.82 -2.64 11.60
CA ALA A 76 4.49 -3.01 12.09
C ALA A 76 3.36 -2.55 11.15
N ILE A 77 3.44 -1.33 10.63
CA ILE A 77 2.48 -0.82 9.63
C ILE A 77 2.55 -1.64 8.34
N ILE A 78 3.74 -2.03 7.89
CA ILE A 78 3.90 -2.88 6.70
C ILE A 78 3.30 -4.27 6.91
N ARG A 79 3.46 -4.87 8.10
CA ARG A 79 2.80 -6.14 8.45
C ARG A 79 1.28 -6.01 8.43
N LEU A 80 0.71 -4.94 8.98
CA LEU A 80 -0.73 -4.67 8.91
C LEU A 80 -1.24 -4.56 7.45
N ARG A 81 -0.49 -3.88 6.57
CA ARG A 81 -0.84 -3.80 5.14
C ARG A 81 -0.84 -5.17 4.49
N ARG A 82 0.20 -5.99 4.75
CA ARG A 82 0.28 -7.35 4.23
C ARG A 82 -0.88 -8.21 4.72
N ALA A 83 -1.12 -8.23 6.02
CA ALA A 83 -2.21 -9.00 6.62
C ALA A 83 -3.60 -8.57 6.12
N SER A 84 -3.78 -7.30 5.78
CA SER A 84 -5.00 -6.80 5.14
C SER A 84 -5.20 -7.39 3.74
N LEU A 85 -4.13 -7.42 2.92
CA LEU A 85 -4.16 -7.99 1.58
C LEU A 85 -4.41 -9.51 1.62
N GLU A 86 -3.73 -10.23 2.51
CA GLU A 86 -3.90 -11.69 2.71
C GLU A 86 -5.35 -12.06 3.06
N ARG A 87 -6.03 -11.20 3.83
CA ARG A 87 -7.44 -11.38 4.23
C ARG A 87 -8.44 -10.79 3.24
N GLY A 88 -8.00 -10.42 2.04
CA GLY A 88 -8.86 -9.95 0.95
C GLY A 88 -9.41 -8.52 1.13
N LEU A 89 -8.84 -7.70 2.00
CA LEU A 89 -9.23 -6.29 2.15
C LEU A 89 -8.56 -5.44 1.06
N THR A 90 -9.10 -5.53 -0.16
CA THR A 90 -8.46 -5.00 -1.38
C THR A 90 -9.16 -3.79 -2.01
N THR A 91 -10.22 -3.28 -1.39
CA THR A 91 -11.11 -2.27 -1.97
C THR A 91 -10.54 -0.84 -1.93
N THR A 92 -9.63 -0.57 -0.98
CA THR A 92 -9.05 0.77 -0.80
C THR A 92 -8.13 1.16 -1.96
N GLY A 93 -7.93 2.46 -2.17
CA GLY A 93 -6.99 2.96 -3.19
C GLY A 93 -5.55 2.48 -2.95
N GLY A 94 -5.11 2.45 -1.68
CA GLY A 94 -3.79 1.93 -1.30
C GLY A 94 -3.62 0.44 -1.61
N ALA A 95 -4.63 -0.39 -1.31
CA ALA A 95 -4.59 -1.80 -1.65
C ALA A 95 -4.59 -2.03 -3.17
N ARG A 96 -5.49 -1.35 -3.90
CA ARG A 96 -5.55 -1.41 -5.38
C ARG A 96 -4.25 -0.94 -6.03
N HIS A 97 -3.57 0.04 -5.44
CA HIS A 97 -2.26 0.47 -5.93
C HIS A 97 -1.20 -0.63 -5.78
N ILE A 98 -1.12 -1.32 -4.65
CA ILE A 98 -0.12 -2.39 -4.49
C ILE A 98 -0.42 -3.55 -5.45
N LEU A 99 -1.68 -3.96 -5.54
CA LEU A 99 -2.09 -5.07 -6.41
C LEU A 99 -1.92 -4.71 -7.88
N GLY A 100 -2.34 -3.51 -8.28
CA GLY A 100 -2.21 -3.04 -9.66
C GLY A 100 -0.76 -2.87 -10.08
N PHE A 101 0.12 -2.42 -9.19
CA PHE A 101 1.56 -2.33 -9.44
C PHE A 101 2.15 -3.72 -9.68
N ALA A 102 1.87 -4.67 -8.77
CA ALA A 102 2.40 -6.04 -8.89
C ALA A 102 1.91 -6.73 -10.18
N ASP A 103 0.64 -6.54 -10.53
CA ASP A 103 0.05 -7.09 -11.75
C ASP A 103 0.67 -6.50 -13.03
N LEU A 104 0.90 -5.17 -13.08
CA LEU A 104 1.58 -4.55 -14.23
C LEU A 104 3.02 -5.05 -14.40
N VAL A 105 3.76 -5.17 -13.30
CA VAL A 105 5.13 -5.70 -13.32
C VAL A 105 5.13 -7.17 -13.76
N GLU A 106 4.17 -7.98 -13.35
CA GLU A 106 4.09 -9.38 -13.79
C GLU A 106 3.73 -9.52 -15.28
N GLN A 107 2.89 -8.62 -15.80
CA GLN A 107 2.42 -8.66 -17.18
C GLN A 107 3.43 -8.06 -18.17
N GLN A 108 4.08 -6.95 -17.82
CA GLN A 108 4.93 -6.18 -18.74
C GLN A 108 6.40 -6.21 -18.35
N GLY A 109 6.73 -6.66 -17.15
CA GLY A 109 8.07 -6.58 -16.56
C GLY A 109 8.53 -5.17 -16.22
N ARG A 110 7.64 -4.19 -16.36
CA ARG A 110 7.84 -2.79 -15.99
C ARG A 110 6.53 -2.18 -15.52
N LEU A 111 6.64 -1.06 -14.81
CA LEU A 111 5.47 -0.25 -14.48
C LEU A 111 5.00 0.49 -15.73
N ASN A 112 3.68 0.58 -15.89
CA ASN A 112 3.04 1.43 -16.89
C ASN A 112 2.23 2.50 -16.15
N GLU A 113 2.86 3.66 -15.98
CA GLU A 113 2.31 4.78 -15.20
C GLU A 113 1.07 5.38 -15.85
N ALA A 114 0.88 5.21 -17.16
CA ALA A 114 -0.31 5.70 -17.86
C ALA A 114 -1.56 4.88 -17.53
N ILE A 115 -1.42 3.57 -17.35
CA ILE A 115 -2.53 2.66 -17.00
C ILE A 115 -2.74 2.58 -15.47
N MET A 116 -1.69 2.85 -14.68
CA MET A 116 -1.73 2.69 -13.22
C MET A 116 -2.89 3.46 -12.53
N PRO A 117 -3.20 4.73 -12.86
CA PRO A 117 -4.34 5.44 -12.30
C PRO A 117 -5.67 4.72 -12.53
N LEU A 118 -5.85 4.06 -13.68
CA LEU A 118 -7.07 3.30 -13.99
C LEU A 118 -7.19 2.05 -13.11
N LYS A 119 -6.08 1.37 -12.79
CA LYS A 119 -6.09 0.24 -11.84
C LYS A 119 -6.41 0.69 -10.41
N VAL A 120 -5.92 1.85 -9.99
CA VAL A 120 -6.17 2.41 -8.64
C VAL A 120 -7.58 2.92 -8.49
N VAL A 121 -8.07 3.69 -9.47
CA VAL A 121 -9.37 4.34 -9.41
C VAL A 121 -10.50 3.38 -9.79
N GLY A 122 -10.20 2.35 -10.60
CA GLY A 122 -11.18 1.45 -11.19
C GLY A 122 -12.03 2.15 -12.26
N PHE A 123 -13.12 1.52 -12.66
CA PHE A 123 -14.05 2.03 -13.68
C PHE A 123 -15.14 2.97 -13.11
N ALA A 124 -14.87 3.63 -11.98
CA ALA A 124 -15.84 4.55 -11.38
C ALA A 124 -15.93 5.86 -12.19
N PRO A 125 -17.08 6.18 -12.84
CA PRO A 125 -17.16 7.30 -13.77
C PRO A 125 -16.77 8.64 -13.14
N ARG A 126 -17.23 8.90 -11.90
CA ARG A 126 -16.93 10.12 -11.15
C ARG A 126 -15.44 10.32 -10.90
N ALA A 127 -14.75 9.25 -10.51
CA ALA A 127 -13.34 9.34 -10.13
C ALA A 127 -12.43 9.43 -11.37
N VAL A 128 -12.82 8.77 -12.48
CA VAL A 128 -12.17 8.94 -13.79
C VAL A 128 -12.34 10.37 -14.30
N TRP A 129 -13.54 10.94 -14.21
CA TRP A 129 -13.80 12.34 -14.58
C TRP A 129 -12.91 13.34 -13.80
N ARG A 130 -12.59 13.05 -12.53
CA ARG A 130 -11.72 13.90 -11.71
C ARG A 130 -10.26 13.89 -12.16
N ILE A 131 -9.75 12.76 -12.65
CA ILE A 131 -8.34 12.62 -13.08
C ILE A 131 -8.12 12.98 -14.55
N LEU A 132 -9.16 12.87 -15.38
CA LEU A 132 -9.12 13.14 -16.82
C LEU A 132 -8.52 14.52 -17.19
N PRO A 133 -8.89 15.66 -16.56
CA PRO A 133 -8.33 16.96 -16.94
C PRO A 133 -6.83 17.06 -16.66
N LEU A 134 -6.31 16.39 -15.62
CA LEU A 134 -4.88 16.33 -15.34
C LEU A 134 -4.17 15.46 -16.38
N GLY A 135 -4.74 14.29 -16.69
CA GLY A 135 -4.22 13.38 -17.71
C GLY A 135 -4.11 14.07 -19.08
N LEU A 136 -5.13 14.83 -19.48
CA LEU A 136 -5.13 15.57 -20.73
C LEU A 136 -4.06 16.67 -20.75
N LYS A 137 -3.90 17.43 -19.66
CA LYS A 137 -2.82 18.43 -19.52
C LYS A 137 -1.44 17.80 -19.58
N MET A 138 -1.24 16.64 -18.97
CA MET A 138 0.03 15.91 -19.03
C MET A 138 0.30 15.36 -20.43
N PHE A 139 -0.73 14.87 -21.12
CA PHE A 139 -0.64 14.35 -22.49
C PHE A 139 -0.20 15.46 -23.45
N PHE A 140 -0.84 16.63 -23.40
CA PHE A 140 -0.44 17.78 -24.23
C PHE A 140 0.95 18.32 -23.90
N LYS A 141 1.47 18.09 -22.68
CA LYS A 141 2.84 18.43 -22.29
C LYS A 141 3.86 17.32 -22.61
N GLY A 142 3.45 16.23 -23.27
CA GLY A 142 4.34 15.10 -23.57
C GLY A 142 4.85 14.36 -22.33
N LYS A 143 4.16 14.49 -21.19
CA LYS A 143 4.56 13.90 -19.90
C LYS A 143 3.87 12.57 -19.59
N VAL A 144 3.05 12.07 -20.51
CA VAL A 144 2.35 10.78 -20.35
C VAL A 144 3.17 9.72 -21.10
N PRO A 145 3.71 8.71 -20.39
CA PRO A 145 4.37 7.57 -21.03
C PRO A 145 3.40 6.85 -21.98
N ASN A 146 3.93 6.16 -22.99
CA ASN A 146 3.10 5.43 -23.93
C ASN A 146 2.23 4.38 -23.20
N PRO A 147 0.90 4.51 -23.22
CA PRO A 147 0.01 3.55 -22.54
C PRO A 147 0.11 2.14 -23.14
N LEU A 148 0.48 2.01 -24.41
CA LEU A 148 0.69 0.73 -25.11
C LEU A 148 2.17 0.33 -25.15
N GLY A 149 2.93 0.65 -24.10
CA GLY A 149 4.34 0.28 -24.01
C GLY A 149 4.57 -1.23 -24.15
N HIS A 150 5.63 -1.61 -24.87
CA HIS A 150 6.07 -3.00 -25.03
C HIS A 150 6.53 -3.63 -23.71
N ALA A 151 6.44 -4.96 -23.59
CA ALA A 151 7.02 -5.69 -22.47
C ALA A 151 8.56 -5.71 -22.55
N ILE A 152 9.23 -5.86 -21.40
CA ILE A 152 10.69 -6.00 -21.37
C ILE A 152 11.15 -7.28 -22.09
N PRO A 153 12.35 -7.29 -22.68
CA PRO A 153 12.97 -8.54 -23.11
C PRO A 153 13.18 -9.45 -21.89
N GLY A 154 12.88 -10.75 -22.03
CA GLY A 154 13.04 -11.71 -20.93
C GLY A 154 11.89 -11.79 -19.91
N LEU A 155 10.70 -11.28 -20.27
CA LEU A 155 9.49 -11.36 -19.43
C LEU A 155 9.19 -12.77 -18.88
N SER A 156 9.42 -13.81 -19.69
CA SER A 156 9.22 -15.20 -19.30
C SER A 156 10.07 -15.62 -18.09
N HIS A 157 11.31 -15.12 -18.00
CA HIS A 157 12.20 -15.36 -16.85
C HIS A 157 11.68 -14.66 -15.60
N LEU A 158 11.24 -13.41 -15.72
CA LEU A 158 10.62 -12.68 -14.61
C LEU A 158 9.38 -13.42 -14.08
N GLN A 159 8.50 -13.84 -14.98
CA GLN A 159 7.29 -14.59 -14.60
C GLN A 159 7.63 -15.95 -13.98
N ALA A 160 8.72 -16.60 -14.41
CA ALA A 160 9.20 -17.81 -13.77
C ALA A 160 9.71 -17.54 -12.35
N LEU A 161 10.44 -16.45 -12.13
CA LEU A 161 10.90 -16.02 -10.81
C LEU A 161 9.73 -15.71 -9.87
N ILE A 162 8.77 -14.90 -10.32
CA ILE A 162 7.56 -14.56 -9.54
C ILE A 162 6.79 -15.83 -9.16
N ARG A 163 6.60 -16.77 -10.11
CA ARG A 163 5.96 -18.06 -9.84
C ARG A 163 6.72 -18.89 -8.81
N ARG A 164 8.06 -18.91 -8.85
CA ARG A 164 8.87 -19.62 -7.84
C ARG A 164 8.70 -19.00 -6.45
N VAL A 165 8.74 -17.68 -6.33
CA VAL A 165 8.54 -16.98 -5.05
C VAL A 165 7.14 -17.24 -4.48
N ARG A 166 6.09 -17.17 -5.31
CA ARG A 166 4.73 -17.49 -4.88
C ARG A 166 4.54 -18.93 -4.40
N ARG A 167 5.30 -19.88 -4.95
CA ARG A 167 5.30 -21.28 -4.47
C ARG A 167 6.05 -21.44 -3.14
N ALA A 168 7.15 -20.71 -2.96
CA ALA A 168 7.97 -20.76 -1.75
C ALA A 168 7.33 -20.03 -0.56
N THR A 169 6.52 -19.00 -0.84
CA THR A 169 5.79 -18.22 0.16
C THR A 169 4.31 -18.57 0.08
N PRO A 170 3.81 -19.60 0.78
CA PRO A 170 2.38 -19.85 0.86
C PRO A 170 1.69 -18.63 1.47
N SER A 171 0.57 -18.21 0.87
CA SER A 171 -0.35 -17.27 1.52
C SER A 171 -0.86 -17.95 2.80
N VAL A 172 -0.46 -17.43 3.96
CA VAL A 172 -0.98 -17.85 5.27
C VAL A 172 -2.41 -17.35 5.44
#